data_AF-A0A536ENM2-F1
#
_entry.id   AF-A0A536ENM2-F1
#
_cell.length_a   1.000
_cell.length_b   1.000
_cell.length_c   1.000
_cell.angle_alpha   90.00
_cell.angle_beta   90.00
_cell.angle_gamma   90.00
#
_symmetry.space_group_name_H-M   'P 1'
#
loop_
_entity.id
_entity.type
_entity.pdbx_description
1 polymer ?
#
loop_
_entity_poly.entity_id
_entity_poly.type
_entity_poly.pdbx_seq_one_letter_code
_entity_poly.pdbx_strand_id
1 'polypeptide(L)'
;MSEVKTETLHLPDDARQRPPRVKVVVHRLDGGLEDGESEARSLTSAGFPIYSSGDSQRARMVPTSDIKYVVFGSVDDPTLEPDPGEKSTSRKAILRFRDGEWISAYIDQGVQPDGEGIAIKIRLAELQRLIPAVAASPSVLEMQFVDMWTTPTTPAGQPLRRRSDILDAAARQGRDLNKLANDFRDRLALIRDVGLTTGDTLAFSRAVRTHLDRFLLEDSITLNSQEKSALADIILRAAVGYGPLDSLLHDRSVSEIMVNGPDQVFIERRGVLTKADVRFEDENQLLETIRRMVATTGRHIDGLNPMVDARLPDGSRVNAIIRPAAIHGAALTIRKFKDAVLGIEDLKHEGSLSPAMAEFLSAAVLGRMNILVSGGTG
;
A
#
# COMPACT_ATOMS: atom_id res chain seq x y z
N MET A 1 -80.28 -3.42 12.04
CA MET A 1 -79.23 -3.57 11.01
C MET A 1 -78.27 -2.41 11.22
N SER A 2 -77.04 -2.71 11.64
CA SER A 2 -76.02 -1.72 11.96
C SER A 2 -74.74 -2.17 11.27
N GLU A 3 -74.33 -1.40 10.26
CA GLU A 3 -73.18 -1.74 9.42
C GLU A 3 -71.87 -1.57 10.19
N VAL A 4 -71.01 -2.59 10.13
CA VAL A 4 -69.66 -2.54 10.67
C VAL A 4 -68.78 -1.83 9.65
N LYS A 5 -68.35 -0.60 9.96
CA LYS A 5 -67.29 0.07 9.21
C LYS A 5 -65.96 -0.64 9.46
N THR A 6 -65.45 -1.34 8.46
CA THR A 6 -64.07 -1.83 8.45
C THR A 6 -63.13 -0.66 8.17
N GLU A 7 -62.34 -0.24 9.17
CA GLU A 7 -61.26 0.72 8.97
C GLU A 7 -60.09 0.05 8.24
N THR A 8 -60.01 0.24 6.93
CA THR A 8 -58.83 -0.13 6.15
C THR A 8 -57.69 0.84 6.46
N LEU A 9 -56.72 0.42 7.28
CA LEU A 9 -55.50 1.20 7.52
C LEU A 9 -54.84 1.54 6.17
N HIS A 10 -54.82 2.83 5.81
CA HIS A 10 -53.93 3.35 4.80
C HIS A 10 -52.50 3.29 5.35
N LEU A 11 -51.74 2.29 4.91
CA LEU A 11 -50.29 2.39 4.89
C LEU A 11 -49.93 3.58 3.98
N PRO A 12 -49.09 4.54 4.43
CA PRO A 12 -48.58 5.56 3.54
C PRO A 12 -47.69 4.87 2.51
N ASP A 13 -48.10 4.90 1.24
CA ASP A 13 -47.30 4.44 0.12
C ASP A 13 -46.21 5.50 -0.18
N ASP A 14 -45.32 5.72 0.80
CA ASP A 14 -44.11 6.52 0.68
C ASP A 14 -43.08 5.71 -0.12
N ALA A 15 -43.46 5.37 -1.35
CA ALA A 15 -42.61 4.82 -2.39
C ALA A 15 -41.62 5.91 -2.84
N ARG A 16 -40.72 6.28 -1.92
CA ARG A 16 -39.52 7.05 -2.22
C ARG A 16 -38.86 6.38 -3.39
N GLN A 17 -38.84 7.08 -4.51
CA GLN A 17 -38.20 6.61 -5.75
C GLN A 17 -36.75 6.29 -5.41
N ARG A 18 -36.44 5.01 -5.19
CA ARG A 18 -35.08 4.58 -4.91
C ARG A 18 -34.22 5.02 -6.09
N PRO A 19 -33.11 5.74 -5.86
CA PRO A 19 -32.31 6.26 -6.96
C PRO A 19 -31.89 5.08 -7.86
N PRO A 20 -31.90 5.26 -9.19
CA PRO A 20 -31.66 4.17 -10.12
C PRO A 20 -30.29 3.55 -9.84
N ARG A 21 -30.29 2.24 -9.59
CA ARG A 21 -29.05 1.49 -9.36
C ARG A 21 -28.15 1.58 -10.58
N VAL A 22 -26.86 1.75 -10.32
CA VAL A 22 -25.83 1.80 -11.37
C VAL A 22 -24.79 0.73 -11.07
N LYS A 23 -24.26 0.13 -12.14
CA LYS A 23 -23.13 -0.80 -12.05
C LYS A 23 -21.94 -0.12 -11.38
N VAL A 24 -21.31 -0.81 -10.45
CA VAL A 24 -20.14 -0.31 -9.72
C VAL A 24 -19.05 -1.38 -9.68
N VAL A 25 -17.81 -0.91 -9.68
CA VAL A 25 -16.64 -1.72 -9.37
C VAL A 25 -15.93 -1.09 -8.19
N VAL A 26 -15.91 -1.79 -7.05
CA VAL A 26 -15.19 -1.34 -5.86
C VAL A 26 -13.76 -1.87 -5.94
N HIS A 27 -12.80 -0.96 -6.05
CA HIS A 27 -11.37 -1.27 -5.94
C HIS A 27 -10.96 -1.16 -4.47
N ARG A 28 -10.39 -2.22 -3.91
CA ARG A 28 -9.97 -2.31 -2.51
C ARG A 28 -8.47 -2.06 -2.34
N LEU A 29 -8.09 -1.64 -1.14
CA LEU A 29 -6.69 -1.34 -0.76
C LEU A 29 -5.79 -2.57 -0.66
N ASP A 30 -6.35 -3.78 -0.63
CA ASP A 30 -5.64 -5.06 -0.71
C ASP A 30 -5.44 -5.55 -2.17
N GLY A 31 -5.93 -4.80 -3.16
CA GLY A 31 -5.96 -5.17 -4.57
C GLY A 31 -7.19 -5.96 -5.01
N GLY A 32 -8.15 -6.22 -4.11
CA GLY A 32 -9.41 -6.86 -4.43
C GLY A 32 -10.31 -5.99 -5.32
N LEU A 33 -11.09 -6.65 -6.19
CA LEU A 33 -12.13 -6.05 -7.01
C LEU A 33 -13.49 -6.66 -6.66
N GLU A 34 -14.51 -5.84 -6.50
CA GLU A 34 -15.88 -6.29 -6.25
C GLU A 34 -16.88 -5.61 -7.20
N ASP A 35 -17.39 -6.37 -8.16
CA ASP A 35 -18.44 -5.94 -9.09
C ASP A 35 -19.84 -6.05 -8.46
N GLY A 36 -20.73 -5.13 -8.83
CA GLY A 36 -22.13 -5.19 -8.45
C GLY A 36 -22.93 -3.99 -8.91
N GLU A 37 -24.03 -3.72 -8.21
CA GLU A 37 -24.85 -2.53 -8.39
C GLU A 37 -24.92 -1.72 -7.10
N SER A 38 -25.05 -0.40 -7.19
CA SER A 38 -25.31 0.46 -6.04
C SER A 38 -26.28 1.59 -6.36
N GLU A 39 -27.06 1.98 -5.36
CA GLU A 39 -27.87 3.20 -5.37
C GLU A 39 -27.11 4.40 -4.75
N ALA A 40 -25.97 4.16 -4.12
CA ALA A 40 -25.10 5.20 -3.55
C ALA A 40 -24.18 5.81 -4.61
N ARG A 41 -23.88 7.11 -4.44
CA ARG A 41 -22.95 7.87 -5.30
C ARG A 41 -21.77 8.50 -4.54
N SER A 42 -21.72 8.32 -3.23
CA SER A 42 -20.71 8.85 -2.32
C SER A 42 -20.31 7.78 -1.30
N LEU A 43 -19.15 7.98 -0.66
CA LEU A 43 -18.68 7.17 0.44
C LEU A 43 -19.15 7.76 1.77
N THR A 44 -19.67 6.91 2.66
CA THR A 44 -20.07 7.28 4.02
C THR A 44 -19.12 6.66 5.03
N SER A 45 -19.13 7.12 6.29
CA SER A 45 -18.38 6.47 7.37
C SER A 45 -18.84 5.04 7.66
N ALA A 46 -20.08 4.69 7.28
CA ALA A 46 -20.60 3.32 7.36
C ALA A 46 -20.13 2.41 6.21
N GLY A 47 -19.41 2.95 5.22
CA GLY A 47 -18.97 2.23 4.02
C GLY A 47 -19.74 2.58 2.75
N PHE A 48 -19.64 1.68 1.78
CA PHE A 48 -20.34 1.73 0.49
C PHE A 48 -21.26 0.49 0.32
N PRO A 49 -22.55 0.66 0.02
CA PRO A 49 -23.46 -0.46 -0.23
C PRO A 49 -23.24 -1.04 -1.64
N ILE A 50 -23.10 -2.36 -1.73
CA ILE A 50 -23.05 -3.10 -3.00
C ILE A 50 -24.09 -4.23 -3.00
N TYR A 51 -24.89 -4.30 -4.07
CA TYR A 51 -25.80 -5.39 -4.37
C TYR A 51 -25.11 -6.35 -5.34
N SER A 52 -24.97 -7.61 -4.97
CA SER A 52 -24.36 -8.64 -5.82
C SER A 52 -25.41 -9.26 -6.74
N SER A 53 -25.01 -9.73 -7.92
CA SER A 53 -25.94 -10.33 -8.91
C SER A 53 -26.73 -11.55 -8.39
N GLY A 54 -26.26 -12.20 -7.33
CA GLY A 54 -26.95 -13.31 -6.66
C GLY A 54 -27.91 -12.93 -5.53
N ASP A 55 -27.84 -11.71 -4.99
CA ASP A 55 -28.78 -11.17 -4.00
C ASP A 55 -29.03 -9.68 -4.28
N SER A 56 -30.06 -9.41 -5.08
CA SER A 56 -30.45 -8.06 -5.47
C SER A 56 -31.32 -7.36 -4.43
N GLN A 57 -31.71 -8.03 -3.34
CA GLN A 57 -32.58 -7.46 -2.31
C GLN A 57 -31.79 -6.92 -1.10
N ARG A 58 -30.64 -7.51 -0.78
CA ARG A 58 -29.81 -7.12 0.36
C ARG A 58 -28.47 -6.53 -0.07
N ALA A 59 -28.20 -5.29 0.33
CA ALA A 59 -26.88 -4.69 0.16
C ALA A 59 -25.88 -5.31 1.16
N ARG A 60 -24.67 -5.62 0.69
CA ARG A 60 -23.47 -5.78 1.52
C ARG A 60 -22.83 -4.40 1.70
N MET A 61 -22.42 -4.06 2.91
CA MET A 61 -21.58 -2.87 3.14
C MET A 61 -20.11 -3.22 2.99
N VAL A 62 -19.38 -2.48 2.17
CA VAL A 62 -17.91 -2.53 2.10
C VAL A 62 -17.35 -1.37 2.94
N PRO A 63 -16.50 -1.61 3.96
CA PRO A 63 -15.99 -0.54 4.83
C PRO A 63 -15.12 0.46 4.08
N THR A 64 -15.25 1.77 4.35
CA THR A 64 -14.45 2.81 3.68
C THR A 64 -12.95 2.71 3.99
N SER A 65 -12.57 2.07 5.10
CA SER A 65 -11.18 1.70 5.43
C SER A 65 -10.53 0.77 4.41
N ASP A 66 -11.34 -0.02 3.70
CA ASP A 66 -10.89 -1.08 2.79
C ASP A 66 -11.01 -0.64 1.32
N ILE A 67 -11.76 0.43 1.06
CA ILE A 67 -11.99 0.98 -0.27
C ILE A 67 -10.85 1.92 -0.64
N LYS A 68 -10.39 1.80 -1.88
CA LYS A 68 -9.46 2.73 -2.53
C LYS A 68 -10.24 3.73 -3.38
N TYR A 69 -11.04 3.22 -4.32
CA TYR A 69 -12.05 3.99 -5.04
C TYR A 69 -13.18 3.10 -5.54
N VAL A 70 -14.34 3.69 -5.80
CA VAL A 70 -15.47 3.02 -6.46
C VAL A 70 -15.70 3.67 -7.81
N VAL A 71 -15.66 2.87 -8.87
CA VAL A 71 -15.97 3.26 -10.25
C VAL A 71 -17.47 3.13 -10.48
N PHE A 72 -18.08 4.10 -11.18
CA PHE A 72 -19.48 4.05 -11.61
C PHE A 72 -19.56 3.79 -13.12
N GLY A 73 -20.21 2.70 -13.51
CA GLY A 73 -20.31 2.24 -14.91
C GLY A 73 -19.26 1.18 -15.27
N SER A 74 -19.06 0.96 -16.57
CA SER A 74 -18.00 0.11 -17.12
C SER A 74 -17.01 0.96 -17.92
N VAL A 75 -15.75 0.53 -18.00
CA VAL A 75 -14.75 1.11 -18.91
C VAL A 75 -15.14 0.95 -20.40
N ASP A 76 -15.99 -0.03 -20.71
CA ASP A 76 -16.51 -0.29 -22.07
C ASP A 76 -17.78 0.53 -22.41
N ASP A 77 -18.26 1.39 -21.52
CA ASP A 77 -19.49 2.15 -21.76
C ASP A 77 -19.28 3.21 -22.88
N PRO A 78 -20.02 3.12 -24.01
CA PRO A 78 -19.84 4.06 -25.12
C PRO A 78 -20.26 5.50 -24.79
N THR A 79 -20.98 5.70 -23.67
CA THR A 79 -21.47 7.01 -23.22
C THR A 79 -20.49 7.77 -22.33
N LEU A 80 -19.32 7.18 -21.98
CA LEU A 80 -18.30 7.86 -21.18
C LEU A 80 -17.89 9.21 -21.76
N GLU A 81 -17.70 10.20 -20.89
CA GLU A 81 -17.24 11.54 -21.29
C GLU A 81 -15.89 11.47 -22.00
N PRO A 82 -15.65 12.24 -23.08
CA PRO A 82 -14.33 12.33 -23.70
C PRO A 82 -13.33 13.01 -22.76
N ASP A 83 -12.09 12.55 -22.74
CA ASP A 83 -10.98 13.23 -22.07
C ASP A 83 -10.76 14.62 -22.70
N PRO A 84 -10.99 15.73 -21.99
CA PRO A 84 -10.81 17.08 -22.54
C PRO A 84 -9.31 17.45 -22.66
N GLY A 85 -8.41 16.61 -22.17
CA GLY A 85 -6.97 16.72 -22.35
C GLY A 85 -6.37 17.95 -21.69
N GLU A 86 -5.26 18.43 -22.26
CA GLU A 86 -4.43 19.47 -21.65
C GLU A 86 -5.08 20.86 -21.69
N LYS A 87 -5.95 21.14 -22.68
CA LYS A 87 -6.63 22.44 -22.84
C LYS A 87 -7.82 22.64 -21.88
N SER A 88 -8.13 21.65 -21.04
CA SER A 88 -9.19 21.73 -20.03
C SER A 88 -8.84 22.67 -18.89
N THR A 89 -9.81 23.48 -18.46
CA THR A 89 -9.77 24.30 -17.23
C THR A 89 -10.18 23.52 -15.97
N SER A 90 -10.64 22.27 -16.12
CA SER A 90 -10.97 21.40 -14.98
C SER A 90 -9.72 21.07 -14.16
N ARG A 91 -9.86 21.00 -12.83
CA ARG A 91 -8.72 20.72 -11.92
C ARG A 91 -8.22 19.29 -12.13
N LYS A 92 -7.07 19.14 -12.78
CA LYS A 92 -6.37 17.87 -12.98
C LYS A 92 -5.59 17.53 -11.72
N ALA A 93 -5.62 16.27 -11.30
CA ALA A 93 -4.86 15.77 -10.17
C ALA A 93 -4.30 14.37 -10.45
N ILE A 94 -3.15 14.08 -9.86
CA ILE A 94 -2.62 12.72 -9.68
C ILE A 94 -2.91 12.35 -8.22
N LEU A 95 -3.74 11.33 -8.02
CA LEU A 95 -4.01 10.77 -6.70
C LEU A 95 -3.10 9.55 -6.51
N ARG A 96 -2.24 9.58 -5.50
CA ARG A 96 -1.47 8.42 -5.03
C ARG A 96 -2.20 7.79 -3.84
N PHE A 97 -2.29 6.47 -3.81
CA PHE A 97 -2.96 5.71 -2.76
C PHE A 97 -1.96 5.04 -1.81
N ARG A 98 -2.44 4.60 -0.65
CA ARG A 98 -1.61 3.95 0.40
C ARG A 98 -0.98 2.62 -0.01
N ASP A 99 -1.50 1.96 -1.05
CA ASP A 99 -0.92 0.75 -1.65
C ASP A 99 0.27 1.04 -2.59
N GLY A 100 0.52 2.31 -2.90
CA GLY A 100 1.57 2.78 -3.82
C GLY A 100 1.12 2.94 -5.27
N GLU A 101 -0.12 2.56 -5.61
CA GLU A 101 -0.69 2.84 -6.93
C GLU A 101 -1.17 4.29 -7.04
N TRP A 102 -1.44 4.73 -8.27
CA TRP A 102 -1.87 6.09 -8.55
C TRP A 102 -2.81 6.14 -9.75
N ILE A 103 -3.65 7.19 -9.80
CA ILE A 103 -4.52 7.48 -10.94
C ILE A 103 -4.40 8.94 -11.34
N SER A 104 -4.44 9.21 -12.64
CA SER A 104 -4.75 10.55 -13.15
C SER A 104 -6.27 10.74 -13.15
N ALA A 105 -6.76 11.83 -12.57
CA ALA A 105 -8.18 12.15 -12.55
C ALA A 105 -8.43 13.67 -12.61
N TYR A 106 -9.64 14.03 -13.04
CA TYR A 106 -10.17 15.37 -12.85
C TYR A 106 -10.95 15.41 -11.54
N ILE A 107 -10.73 16.42 -10.70
CA ILE A 107 -11.52 16.64 -9.47
C ILE A 107 -12.84 17.31 -9.85
N ASP A 108 -13.96 16.69 -9.46
CA ASP A 108 -15.28 17.30 -9.65
C ASP A 108 -15.54 18.34 -8.56
N GLN A 109 -16.14 19.48 -8.92
CA GLN A 109 -16.48 20.57 -7.99
C GLN A 109 -17.94 20.51 -7.51
N GLY A 110 -18.68 19.46 -7.88
CA GLY A 110 -19.99 19.16 -7.29
C GLY A 110 -19.93 19.07 -5.77
N VAL A 111 -21.03 19.50 -5.11
CA VAL A 111 -21.14 19.60 -3.65
C VAL A 111 -20.72 18.28 -2.97
N GLN A 112 -19.74 18.36 -2.08
CA GLN A 112 -19.31 17.29 -1.17
C GLN A 112 -20.16 17.40 0.12
N PRO A 113 -21.25 16.61 0.30
CA PRO A 113 -22.30 16.93 1.27
C PRO A 113 -22.27 16.01 2.50
N ASP A 114 -21.12 15.91 3.19
CA ASP A 114 -20.84 15.01 4.33
C ASP A 114 -20.44 13.55 3.96
N GLY A 115 -19.36 13.37 3.19
CA GLY A 115 -18.84 12.04 2.83
C GLY A 115 -17.33 11.87 3.02
N GLU A 116 -16.90 10.62 3.24
CA GLU A 116 -15.48 10.21 3.29
C GLU A 116 -14.86 10.04 1.89
N GLY A 117 -15.49 10.60 0.85
CA GLY A 117 -15.15 10.37 -0.55
C GLY A 117 -14.86 11.64 -1.34
N ILE A 118 -13.90 11.55 -2.25
CA ILE A 118 -13.51 12.58 -3.21
C ILE A 118 -14.14 12.22 -4.56
N ALA A 119 -15.07 13.06 -5.04
CA ALA A 119 -15.68 12.90 -6.35
C ALA A 119 -14.64 13.21 -7.44
N ILE A 120 -14.39 12.24 -8.32
CA ILE A 120 -13.38 12.34 -9.37
C ILE A 120 -13.89 11.75 -10.69
N LYS A 121 -13.27 12.17 -11.79
CA LYS A 121 -13.42 11.50 -13.09
C LYS A 121 -12.06 10.91 -13.47
N ILE A 122 -11.91 9.59 -13.34
CA ILE A 122 -10.66 8.88 -13.62
C ILE A 122 -10.40 8.95 -15.12
N ARG A 123 -9.19 9.37 -15.48
CA ARG A 123 -8.78 9.55 -16.87
C ARG A 123 -8.27 8.23 -17.45
N LEU A 124 -9.08 7.61 -18.31
CA LEU A 124 -8.73 6.43 -19.10
C LEU A 124 -7.90 6.88 -20.31
N ALA A 125 -6.61 7.13 -20.09
CA ALA A 125 -5.71 7.76 -21.04
C ALA A 125 -5.61 7.02 -22.40
N GLU A 126 -5.75 5.70 -22.40
CA GLU A 126 -5.71 4.87 -23.61
C GLU A 126 -6.95 5.08 -24.48
N LEU A 127 -8.13 5.06 -23.85
CA LEU A 127 -9.44 5.23 -24.48
C LEU A 127 -9.79 6.69 -24.80
N GLN A 128 -9.03 7.65 -24.26
CA GLN A 128 -9.37 9.10 -24.30
C GLN A 128 -10.76 9.37 -23.72
N ARG A 129 -11.10 8.68 -22.62
CA ARG A 129 -12.38 8.79 -21.90
C ARG A 129 -12.15 9.10 -20.43
N LEU A 130 -13.18 9.64 -19.79
CA LEU A 130 -13.26 9.80 -18.34
C LEU A 130 -14.34 8.88 -17.79
N ILE A 131 -14.05 8.17 -16.70
CA ILE A 131 -15.04 7.37 -15.97
C ILE A 131 -15.31 7.98 -14.59
N PRO A 132 -16.58 8.23 -14.20
CA PRO A 132 -16.90 8.76 -12.89
C PRO A 132 -16.52 7.78 -11.79
N ALA A 133 -15.92 8.28 -10.71
CA ALA A 133 -15.57 7.48 -9.54
C ALA A 133 -15.61 8.32 -8.26
N VAL A 134 -15.58 7.64 -7.11
CA VAL A 134 -15.34 8.27 -5.81
C VAL A 134 -14.13 7.60 -5.15
N ALA A 135 -13.07 8.36 -4.92
CA ALA A 135 -11.91 7.89 -4.17
C ALA A 135 -12.15 8.02 -2.66
N ALA A 136 -11.77 7.03 -1.87
CA ALA A 136 -11.88 7.11 -0.43
C ALA A 136 -10.80 8.05 0.11
N SER A 137 -11.20 9.16 0.76
CA SER A 137 -10.27 10.12 1.35
C SER A 137 -9.25 9.45 2.30
N PRO A 138 -9.61 8.45 3.13
CA PRO A 138 -8.63 7.74 3.95
C PRO A 138 -7.60 6.94 3.15
N SER A 139 -7.92 6.52 1.91
CA SER A 139 -7.02 5.70 1.07
C SER A 139 -5.99 6.53 0.29
N VAL A 140 -6.26 7.82 0.08
CA VAL A 140 -5.37 8.74 -0.65
C VAL A 140 -4.20 9.12 0.25
N LEU A 141 -2.99 8.85 -0.22
CA LEU A 141 -1.73 9.24 0.41
C LEU A 141 -1.35 10.67 0.03
N GLU A 142 -1.56 11.04 -1.24
CA GLU A 142 -1.20 12.35 -1.78
C GLU A 142 -2.12 12.70 -2.96
N MET A 143 -2.51 13.97 -3.06
CA MET A 143 -3.18 14.52 -4.24
C MET A 143 -2.34 15.67 -4.80
N GLN A 144 -1.70 15.44 -5.94
CA GLN A 144 -0.88 16.43 -6.62
C GLN A 144 -1.67 17.07 -7.77
N PHE A 145 -2.01 18.35 -7.67
CA PHE A 145 -2.58 19.10 -8.79
C PHE A 145 -1.53 19.34 -9.89
N VAL A 146 -1.93 19.25 -11.16
CA VAL A 146 -1.03 19.37 -12.31
C VAL A 146 -1.62 20.24 -13.42
N ASP A 147 -0.81 21.09 -14.05
CA ASP A 147 -1.28 21.95 -15.15
C ASP A 147 -1.27 21.21 -16.50
N MET A 148 -0.28 20.34 -16.72
CA MET A 148 -0.16 19.46 -17.89
C MET A 148 0.00 18.00 -17.45
N TRP A 149 -0.31 17.05 -18.32
CA TRP A 149 -0.17 15.62 -18.01
C TRP A 149 1.29 15.13 -18.12
N THR A 150 2.24 16.01 -18.48
CA THR A 150 3.70 15.80 -18.64
C THR A 150 4.45 17.09 -18.24
N THR A 151 5.68 17.15 -17.71
CA THR A 151 6.66 16.15 -17.23
C THR A 151 7.29 16.66 -15.89
N PRO A 152 8.51 16.25 -15.46
CA PRO A 152 9.72 16.94 -15.94
C PRO A 152 10.77 16.00 -16.56
N THR A 153 11.27 16.40 -17.73
CA THR A 153 12.34 15.73 -18.48
C THR A 153 13.67 15.87 -17.74
N THR A 154 14.38 14.77 -17.52
CA THR A 154 15.75 14.78 -16.96
C THR A 154 16.77 14.74 -18.11
N PRO A 155 17.88 15.51 -18.07
CA PRO A 155 18.90 15.43 -19.12
C PRO A 155 19.53 14.03 -19.19
N ALA A 156 19.91 13.60 -20.39
CA ALA A 156 20.64 12.36 -20.57
C ALA A 156 22.05 12.48 -19.94
N GLY A 157 22.45 11.48 -19.14
CA GLY A 157 23.84 11.37 -18.67
C GLY A 157 24.08 11.32 -17.15
N GLN A 158 23.29 10.55 -16.39
CA GLN A 158 23.76 9.74 -15.24
C GLN A 158 22.59 8.93 -14.63
N PRO A 159 22.81 7.73 -14.07
CA PRO A 159 21.75 6.92 -13.47
C PRO A 159 21.30 7.50 -12.12
N LEU A 160 20.24 8.30 -12.13
CA LEU A 160 19.66 8.96 -10.96
C LEU A 160 18.13 8.91 -10.96
N ARG A 161 17.57 7.87 -10.34
CA ARG A 161 16.52 7.98 -9.31
C ARG A 161 16.69 6.85 -8.30
N ARG A 162 17.49 7.07 -7.27
CA ARG A 162 17.55 6.19 -6.10
C ARG A 162 16.30 6.42 -5.26
N ARG A 163 15.88 5.42 -4.48
CA ARG A 163 14.83 5.60 -3.46
C ARG A 163 15.25 6.61 -2.37
N SER A 164 16.57 6.77 -2.15
CA SER A 164 17.12 7.90 -1.38
C SER A 164 16.80 9.25 -1.99
N ASP A 165 16.79 9.39 -3.32
CA ASP A 165 16.56 10.68 -3.98
C ASP A 165 15.08 11.10 -3.91
N ILE A 166 14.17 10.13 -3.79
CA ILE A 166 12.73 10.35 -3.51
C ILE A 166 12.53 10.72 -2.03
N LEU A 167 13.26 10.08 -1.12
CA LEU A 167 13.29 10.45 0.30
C LEU A 167 13.94 11.83 0.52
N ASP A 168 14.99 12.18 -0.24
CA ASP A 168 15.65 13.49 -0.25
C ASP A 168 14.76 14.56 -0.90
N ALA A 169 13.94 14.19 -1.89
CA ALA A 169 12.92 15.09 -2.46
C ALA A 169 11.79 15.36 -1.46
N ALA A 170 11.37 14.36 -0.68
CA ALA A 170 10.42 14.55 0.42
C ALA A 170 11.04 15.35 1.59
N ALA A 171 12.31 15.11 1.92
CA ALA A 171 13.07 15.84 2.94
C ALA A 171 13.29 17.33 2.63
N ARG A 172 13.03 17.77 1.38
CA ARG A 172 13.06 19.20 1.00
C ARG A 172 11.82 19.99 1.43
N GLN A 173 10.75 19.35 1.89
CA GLN A 173 9.49 20.02 2.25
C GLN A 173 9.14 20.02 3.75
N GLY A 174 9.90 19.33 4.59
CA GLY A 174 9.71 19.34 6.04
C GLY A 174 10.97 18.91 6.77
N ARG A 175 11.12 19.31 8.05
CA ARG A 175 12.26 18.88 8.89
C ARG A 175 12.41 17.36 8.79
N ASP A 176 13.64 16.89 8.63
CA ASP A 176 13.95 15.49 8.30
C ASP A 176 13.68 14.54 9.48
N LEU A 177 12.40 14.21 9.66
CA LEU A 177 11.89 13.28 10.67
C LEU A 177 12.44 11.86 10.48
N ASN A 178 12.88 11.48 9.28
CA ASN A 178 13.49 10.17 9.02
C ASN A 178 14.93 10.12 9.54
N LYS A 179 15.72 11.17 9.30
CA LYS A 179 17.06 11.30 9.91
C LYS A 179 16.98 11.42 11.43
N LEU A 180 16.00 12.16 11.94
CA LEU A 180 15.74 12.24 13.37
C LEU A 180 15.33 10.88 13.95
N ALA A 181 14.47 10.12 13.26
CA ALA A 181 14.10 8.76 13.66
C ALA A 181 15.29 7.79 13.65
N ASN A 182 16.17 7.89 12.66
CA ASN A 182 17.38 7.05 12.57
C ASN A 182 18.35 7.36 13.72
N ASP A 183 18.62 8.64 14.00
CA ASP A 183 19.47 9.04 15.13
C ASP A 183 18.85 8.60 16.47
N PHE A 184 17.54 8.77 16.65
CA PHE A 184 16.85 8.34 17.87
C PHE A 184 16.81 6.81 17.99
N ARG A 185 16.68 6.06 16.89
CA ARG A 185 16.82 4.59 16.84
C ARG A 185 18.22 4.15 17.27
N ASP A 186 19.26 4.79 16.74
CA ASP A 186 20.64 4.43 17.03
C ASP A 186 20.98 4.72 18.50
N ARG A 187 20.41 5.80 19.07
CA ARG A 187 20.45 6.06 20.53
C ARG A 187 19.62 5.06 21.34
N LEU A 188 18.44 4.61 20.87
CA LEU A 188 17.63 3.57 21.53
C LEU A 188 18.38 2.23 21.63
N ALA A 189 19.11 1.85 20.58
CA ALA A 189 19.87 0.59 20.53
C ALA A 189 20.99 0.52 21.59
N LEU A 190 21.43 1.67 22.13
CA LEU A 190 22.42 1.77 23.20
C LEU A 190 21.80 1.70 24.61
N ILE A 191 20.47 1.74 24.74
CA ILE A 191 19.78 1.76 26.03
C ILE A 191 19.41 0.33 26.46
N ARG A 192 19.79 -0.03 27.68
CA ARG A 192 19.34 -1.25 28.35
C ARG A 192 18.03 -1.01 29.11
N ASP A 193 16.93 -0.90 28.37
CA ASP A 193 15.57 -0.82 28.93
C ASP A 193 14.84 -2.16 28.69
N VAL A 194 14.24 -2.70 29.75
CA VAL A 194 13.54 -3.99 29.71
C VAL A 194 12.36 -3.96 28.72
N GLY A 195 11.66 -2.83 28.62
CA GLY A 195 10.56 -2.64 27.67
C GLY A 195 11.01 -2.59 26.22
N LEU A 196 12.24 -2.15 25.93
CA LEU A 196 12.82 -2.23 24.56
C LEU A 196 13.22 -3.67 24.18
N THR A 197 13.54 -4.52 25.15
CA THR A 197 13.89 -5.93 24.95
C THR A 197 12.72 -6.90 25.10
N THR A 198 11.51 -6.41 25.38
CA THR A 198 10.35 -7.24 25.71
C THR A 198 9.52 -7.58 24.47
N GLY A 199 9.07 -8.84 24.35
CA GLY A 199 8.20 -9.32 23.27
C GLY A 199 6.75 -8.82 23.29
N ASP A 200 6.34 -8.09 24.33
CA ASP A 200 5.06 -7.37 24.40
C ASP A 200 5.15 -6.02 23.65
N THR A 201 4.45 -5.95 22.51
CA THR A 201 4.31 -4.75 21.67
C THR A 201 3.83 -3.52 22.43
N LEU A 202 2.98 -3.68 23.47
CA LEU A 202 2.49 -2.56 24.30
C LEU A 202 3.53 -2.07 25.30
N ALA A 203 4.43 -2.94 25.78
CA ALA A 203 5.60 -2.53 26.56
C ALA A 203 6.61 -1.79 25.68
N PHE A 204 6.92 -2.35 24.50
CA PHE A 204 7.83 -1.76 23.52
C PHE A 204 7.39 -0.36 23.06
N SER A 205 6.11 -0.21 22.65
CA SER A 205 5.54 1.07 22.22
C SER A 205 5.60 2.14 23.33
N ARG A 206 5.40 1.75 24.59
CA ARG A 206 5.55 2.65 25.75
C ARG A 206 7.01 3.04 25.99
N ALA A 207 7.96 2.10 25.96
CA ALA A 207 9.38 2.38 26.15
C ALA A 207 9.92 3.34 25.08
N VAL A 208 9.60 3.10 23.80
CA VAL A 208 9.98 4.01 22.69
C VAL A 208 9.43 5.42 22.89
N ARG A 209 8.16 5.57 23.29
CA ARG A 209 7.56 6.89 23.57
C ARG A 209 8.21 7.59 24.78
N THR A 210 8.49 6.86 25.87
CA THR A 210 9.17 7.42 27.05
C THR A 210 10.58 7.94 26.73
N HIS A 211 11.35 7.22 25.91
CA HIS A 211 12.68 7.67 25.50
C HIS A 211 12.65 8.77 24.44
N LEU A 212 11.69 8.74 23.51
CA LEU A 212 11.46 9.82 22.55
C LEU A 212 11.24 11.15 23.26
N ASP A 213 10.40 11.17 24.29
CA ASP A 213 10.13 12.37 25.10
C ASP A 213 11.39 12.93 25.76
N ARG A 214 12.24 12.04 26.32
CA ARG A 214 13.52 12.42 26.92
C ARG A 214 14.49 12.99 25.89
N PHE A 215 14.67 12.33 24.75
CA PHE A 215 15.59 12.78 23.70
C PHE A 215 15.15 14.10 23.05
N LEU A 216 13.85 14.32 22.87
CA LEU A 216 13.32 15.62 22.38
C LEU A 216 13.62 16.77 23.36
N LEU A 217 13.59 16.50 24.66
CA LEU A 217 13.99 17.47 25.70
C LEU A 217 15.50 17.70 25.71
N GLU A 218 16.31 16.63 25.63
CA GLU A 218 17.79 16.71 25.59
C GLU A 218 18.29 17.53 24.38
N ASP A 219 17.75 17.26 23.19
CA ASP A 219 18.13 17.95 21.95
C ASP A 219 17.42 19.30 21.74
N SER A 220 16.57 19.73 22.70
CA SER A 220 15.76 20.96 22.63
C SER A 220 14.83 21.04 21.39
N ILE A 221 14.33 19.89 20.93
CA ILE A 221 13.50 19.77 19.72
C ILE A 221 12.01 19.83 20.10
N THR A 222 11.35 20.92 19.71
CA THR A 222 9.89 21.06 19.81
C THR A 222 9.20 20.45 18.59
N LEU A 223 8.32 19.48 18.84
CA LEU A 223 7.41 18.86 17.86
C LEU A 223 5.97 19.02 18.34
N ASN A 224 5.03 19.18 17.41
CA ASN A 224 3.61 19.11 17.72
C ASN A 224 3.17 17.65 17.97
N SER A 225 1.96 17.44 18.52
CA SER A 225 1.47 16.11 18.89
C SER A 225 1.41 15.12 17.71
N GLN A 226 1.07 15.61 16.52
CA GLN A 226 0.99 14.80 15.29
C GLN A 226 2.37 14.44 14.76
N GLU A 227 3.31 15.40 14.71
CA GLU A 227 4.72 15.15 14.37
C GLU A 227 5.38 14.17 15.34
N LYS A 228 5.12 14.33 16.63
CA LYS A 228 5.64 13.47 17.69
C LYS A 228 5.09 12.05 17.60
N SER A 229 3.79 11.88 17.30
CA SER A 229 3.20 10.56 17.03
C SER A 229 3.75 9.95 15.74
N ALA A 230 3.89 10.73 14.67
CA ALA A 230 4.47 10.26 13.41
C ALA A 230 5.93 9.83 13.61
N LEU A 231 6.73 10.59 14.36
CA LEU A 231 8.10 10.24 14.71
C LEU A 231 8.17 8.98 15.58
N ALA A 232 7.30 8.86 16.59
CA ALA A 232 7.18 7.63 17.38
C ALA A 232 6.85 6.42 16.51
N ASP A 233 5.95 6.57 15.53
CA ASP A 233 5.57 5.48 14.63
C ASP A 233 6.67 5.16 13.60
N ILE A 234 7.44 6.15 13.12
CA ILE A 234 8.63 5.92 12.26
C ILE A 234 9.70 5.19 13.07
N ILE A 235 9.99 5.64 14.30
CA ILE A 235 10.94 4.97 15.20
C ILE A 235 10.43 3.57 15.54
N LEU A 236 9.15 3.35 15.83
CA LEU A 236 8.60 2.01 16.06
C LEU A 236 8.79 1.10 14.83
N ARG A 237 8.53 1.60 13.62
CA ARG A 237 8.79 0.85 12.38
C ARG A 237 10.28 0.60 12.10
N ALA A 238 11.19 1.44 12.61
CA ALA A 238 12.63 1.36 12.36
C ALA A 238 13.44 0.71 13.50
N ALA A 239 12.91 0.69 14.72
CA ALA A 239 13.55 0.18 15.94
C ALA A 239 13.07 -1.24 16.32
N VAL A 240 12.05 -1.77 15.63
CA VAL A 240 11.81 -3.21 15.57
C VAL A 240 12.94 -3.84 14.76
N GLY A 241 14.07 -4.09 15.42
CA GLY A 241 15.19 -4.82 14.84
C GLY A 241 14.79 -6.24 14.49
N TYR A 242 15.15 -6.65 13.27
CA TYR A 242 15.04 -8.03 12.81
C TYR A 242 16.22 -8.89 13.31
N GLY A 243 17.08 -8.33 14.16
CA GLY A 243 18.12 -9.02 14.90
C GLY A 243 19.23 -9.50 13.96
N PRO A 244 19.58 -10.80 13.95
CA PRO A 244 20.61 -11.33 13.05
C PRO A 244 20.38 -10.99 11.57
N LEU A 245 19.11 -10.78 11.15
CA LEU A 245 18.75 -10.51 9.75
C LEU A 245 18.89 -9.04 9.33
N ASP A 246 19.07 -8.09 10.26
CA ASP A 246 19.11 -6.67 9.92
C ASP A 246 20.21 -6.35 8.91
N SER A 247 21.40 -6.94 9.06
CA SER A 247 22.53 -6.78 8.12
C SER A 247 22.18 -7.25 6.70
N LEU A 248 21.51 -8.40 6.57
CA LEU A 248 21.10 -9.00 5.30
C LEU A 248 19.96 -8.22 4.62
N LEU A 249 19.05 -7.66 5.41
CA LEU A 249 17.95 -6.84 4.92
C LEU A 249 18.47 -5.50 4.36
N HIS A 250 19.50 -4.91 4.96
CA HIS A 250 20.15 -3.71 4.43
C HIS A 250 21.12 -3.99 3.24
N ASP A 251 21.63 -5.21 3.09
CA ASP A 251 22.54 -5.57 1.98
C ASP A 251 21.82 -5.66 0.63
N ARG A 252 22.04 -4.66 -0.23
CA ARG A 252 21.44 -4.57 -1.59
C ARG A 252 21.87 -5.68 -2.56
N SER A 253 22.94 -6.43 -2.26
CA SER A 253 23.34 -7.57 -3.09
C SER A 253 22.44 -8.79 -2.89
N VAL A 254 21.73 -8.87 -1.76
CA VAL A 254 20.81 -9.95 -1.40
C VAL A 254 19.42 -9.66 -1.97
N SER A 255 18.87 -10.64 -2.71
CA SER A 255 17.51 -10.61 -3.27
C SER A 255 16.53 -11.47 -2.48
N GLU A 256 16.98 -12.54 -1.84
CA GLU A 256 16.15 -13.40 -0.98
C GLU A 256 16.93 -13.86 0.26
N ILE A 257 16.23 -13.97 1.39
CA ILE A 257 16.74 -14.52 2.65
C ILE A 257 15.85 -15.70 3.02
N MET A 258 16.44 -16.86 3.32
CA MET A 258 15.72 -18.06 3.74
C MET A 258 16.27 -18.51 5.10
N VAL A 259 15.40 -18.79 6.06
CA VAL A 259 15.75 -19.30 7.38
C VAL A 259 14.98 -20.60 7.59
N ASN A 260 15.69 -21.71 7.70
CA ASN A 260 15.11 -23.05 7.91
C ASN A 260 15.29 -23.56 9.36
N GLY A 261 15.65 -22.65 10.26
CA GLY A 261 15.99 -22.90 11.66
C GLY A 261 17.08 -21.92 12.15
N PRO A 262 17.38 -21.89 13.45
CA PRO A 262 18.26 -20.87 14.04
C PRO A 262 19.68 -20.85 13.45
N ASP A 263 20.27 -22.02 13.17
CA ASP A 263 21.61 -22.17 12.56
C ASP A 263 21.60 -22.26 11.02
N GLN A 264 20.45 -22.03 10.38
CA GLN A 264 20.22 -22.31 8.96
C GLN A 264 19.69 -21.08 8.20
N VAL A 265 20.51 -20.02 8.14
CA VAL A 265 20.24 -18.84 7.31
C VAL A 265 20.96 -18.95 5.96
N PHE A 266 20.24 -18.73 4.88
CA PHE A 266 20.72 -18.69 3.50
C PHE A 266 20.33 -17.35 2.86
N ILE A 267 21.13 -16.91 1.90
CA ILE A 267 20.90 -15.72 1.09
C ILE A 267 21.12 -16.00 -0.39
N GLU A 268 20.22 -15.45 -1.21
CA GLU A 268 20.34 -15.45 -2.66
C GLU A 268 20.98 -14.13 -3.10
N ARG A 269 22.05 -14.23 -3.90
CA ARG A 269 22.71 -13.09 -4.55
C ARG A 269 22.86 -13.40 -6.03
N ARG A 270 22.20 -12.63 -6.91
CA ARG A 270 22.28 -12.77 -8.38
C ARG A 270 21.98 -14.21 -8.88
N GLY A 271 20.94 -14.84 -8.36
CA GLY A 271 20.56 -16.22 -8.68
C GLY A 271 21.33 -17.31 -7.93
N VAL A 272 22.35 -16.95 -7.13
CA VAL A 272 23.19 -17.92 -6.40
C VAL A 272 22.81 -17.95 -4.93
N LEU A 273 22.33 -19.12 -4.47
CA LEU A 273 22.04 -19.38 -3.06
C LEU A 273 23.34 -19.72 -2.30
N THR A 274 23.56 -19.06 -1.16
CA THR A 274 24.73 -19.25 -0.29
C THR A 274 24.30 -19.27 1.17
N LYS A 275 25.01 -20.02 2.03
CA LYS A 275 24.78 -19.95 3.48
C LYS A 275 25.35 -18.62 4.00
N ALA A 276 24.61 -17.93 4.86
CA ALA A 276 25.07 -16.71 5.51
C ALA A 276 25.79 -17.02 6.84
N ASP A 277 26.70 -16.13 7.24
CA ASP A 277 27.45 -16.24 8.52
C ASP A 277 26.63 -15.80 9.74
N VAL A 278 25.39 -15.33 9.54
CA VAL A 278 24.47 -14.97 10.63
C VAL A 278 23.67 -16.19 11.09
N ARG A 279 23.36 -16.22 12.38
CA ARG A 279 22.53 -17.22 13.04
C ARG A 279 21.71 -16.59 14.15
N PHE A 280 20.63 -17.25 14.54
CA PHE A 280 19.91 -16.96 15.77
C PHE A 280 20.57 -17.71 16.94
N GLU A 281 20.32 -17.23 18.16
CA GLU A 281 20.77 -17.88 19.39
C GLU A 281 20.03 -19.21 19.63
N ASP A 282 18.71 -19.20 19.42
CA ASP A 282 17.84 -20.37 19.53
C ASP A 282 16.57 -20.22 18.67
N GLU A 283 15.68 -21.22 18.72
CA GLU A 283 14.38 -21.17 18.02
C GLU A 283 13.44 -20.10 18.59
N ASN A 284 13.56 -19.74 19.88
CA ASN A 284 12.71 -18.71 20.49
C ASN A 284 13.03 -17.32 19.91
N GLN A 285 14.31 -16.97 19.76
CA GLN A 285 14.73 -15.72 19.16
C GLN A 285 14.27 -15.61 17.69
N LEU A 286 14.26 -16.72 16.95
CA LEU A 286 13.68 -16.79 15.60
C LEU A 286 12.16 -16.58 15.62
N LEU A 287 11.43 -17.26 16.51
CA LEU A 287 9.97 -17.11 16.68
C LEU A 287 9.59 -15.67 17.07
N GLU A 288 10.33 -15.05 17.98
CA GLU A 288 10.14 -13.64 18.35
C GLU A 288 10.40 -12.70 17.18
N THR A 289 11.46 -12.96 16.39
CA THR A 289 11.77 -12.16 15.20
C THR A 289 10.66 -12.26 14.15
N ILE A 290 10.14 -13.47 13.91
CA ILE A 290 8.98 -13.70 13.03
C ILE A 290 7.75 -12.95 13.55
N ARG A 291 7.43 -13.06 14.85
CA ARG A 291 6.28 -12.34 15.45
C ARG A 291 6.44 -10.82 15.32
N ARG A 292 7.64 -10.29 15.58
CA ARG A 292 7.94 -8.85 15.42
C ARG A 292 7.75 -8.39 13.98
N MET A 293 8.26 -9.13 12.98
CA MET A 293 8.04 -8.85 11.56
C MET A 293 6.55 -8.78 11.23
N VAL A 294 5.81 -9.83 11.57
CA VAL A 294 4.41 -10.02 11.19
C VAL A 294 3.49 -9.01 11.89
N ALA A 295 3.78 -8.64 13.14
CA ALA A 295 3.05 -7.64 13.90
C ALA A 295 3.07 -6.24 13.25
N THR A 296 4.17 -5.84 12.59
CA THR A 296 4.23 -4.55 11.85
C THR A 296 3.21 -4.46 10.70
N THR A 297 2.69 -5.60 10.25
CA THR A 297 1.76 -5.71 9.11
C THR A 297 0.30 -5.89 9.52
N GLY A 298 0.00 -5.79 10.84
CA GLY A 298 -1.34 -6.03 11.38
C GLY A 298 -1.79 -7.50 11.33
N ARG A 299 -0.84 -8.43 11.13
CA ARG A 299 -1.09 -9.88 11.08
C ARG A 299 -0.59 -10.56 12.36
N HIS A 300 -0.95 -11.82 12.54
CA HIS A 300 -0.53 -12.64 13.69
C HIS A 300 -0.09 -14.04 13.22
N ILE A 301 0.72 -14.72 14.05
CA ILE A 301 1.17 -16.10 13.82
C ILE A 301 1.33 -16.83 15.16
N ASP A 302 0.66 -17.96 15.30
CA ASP A 302 0.55 -18.73 16.54
C ASP A 302 0.28 -20.22 16.27
N GLY A 303 0.06 -21.03 17.31
CA GLY A 303 -0.17 -22.47 17.16
C GLY A 303 -1.50 -22.85 16.51
N LEU A 304 -2.47 -21.94 16.41
CA LEU A 304 -3.74 -22.11 15.70
C LEU A 304 -3.64 -21.60 14.25
N ASN A 305 -2.86 -20.54 14.03
CA ASN A 305 -2.55 -19.95 12.74
C ASN A 305 -1.04 -20.02 12.47
N PRO A 306 -0.49 -21.21 12.15
CA PRO A 306 0.96 -21.44 12.12
C PRO A 306 1.65 -21.00 10.83
N MET A 307 0.94 -20.31 9.94
CA MET A 307 1.44 -19.84 8.64
C MET A 307 0.97 -18.42 8.39
N VAL A 308 1.83 -17.57 7.82
CA VAL A 308 1.47 -16.21 7.45
C VAL A 308 2.27 -15.71 6.26
N ASP A 309 1.56 -15.06 5.33
CA ASP A 309 2.14 -14.19 4.31
C ASP A 309 1.92 -12.74 4.70
N ALA A 310 2.96 -11.91 4.56
CA ALA A 310 2.99 -10.53 5.01
C ALA A 310 3.86 -9.65 4.09
N ARG A 311 3.73 -8.34 4.19
CA ARG A 311 4.56 -7.37 3.46
C ARG A 311 5.18 -6.36 4.42
N LEU A 312 6.51 -6.36 4.50
CA LEU A 312 7.28 -5.49 5.39
C LEU A 312 7.23 -4.02 4.94
N PRO A 313 7.54 -3.06 5.84
CA PRO A 313 7.50 -1.62 5.53
C PRO A 313 8.41 -1.16 4.38
N ASP A 314 9.46 -1.91 4.04
CA ASP A 314 10.34 -1.65 2.88
C ASP A 314 9.70 -2.07 1.54
N GLY A 315 8.63 -2.87 1.58
CA GLY A 315 7.92 -3.47 0.46
C GLY A 315 8.22 -4.95 0.23
N SER A 316 9.17 -5.53 0.97
CA SER A 316 9.59 -6.93 0.88
C SER A 316 8.48 -7.89 1.31
N ARG A 317 8.43 -9.07 0.68
CA ARG A 317 7.43 -10.10 0.98
C ARG A 317 8.01 -11.09 1.99
N VAL A 318 7.24 -11.39 3.03
CA VAL A 318 7.58 -12.37 4.06
C VAL A 318 6.58 -13.51 4.00
N ASN A 319 7.09 -14.74 3.98
CA ASN A 319 6.35 -15.94 4.31
C ASN A 319 6.98 -16.55 5.57
N ALA A 320 6.19 -16.93 6.56
CA ALA A 320 6.69 -17.63 7.74
C ALA A 320 5.76 -18.79 8.13
N ILE A 321 6.38 -19.86 8.63
CA ILE A 321 5.71 -21.08 9.08
C ILE A 321 6.33 -21.56 10.39
N ILE A 322 5.50 -21.98 11.34
CA ILE A 322 5.92 -22.42 12.68
C ILE A 322 5.25 -23.75 13.05
N ARG A 323 5.60 -24.33 14.21
CA ARG A 323 4.89 -25.50 14.75
C ARG A 323 3.41 -25.15 15.03
N PRO A 324 2.45 -26.07 14.74
CA PRO A 324 2.66 -27.46 14.35
C PRO A 324 2.90 -27.72 12.84
N ALA A 325 2.74 -26.72 11.97
CA ALA A 325 2.82 -26.92 10.51
C ALA A 325 4.25 -27.19 10.00
N ALA A 326 5.27 -26.54 10.58
CA ALA A 326 6.67 -26.87 10.30
C ALA A 326 7.23 -27.89 11.30
N ILE A 327 7.38 -29.14 10.84
CA ILE A 327 7.87 -30.28 11.64
C ILE A 327 9.28 -30.03 12.21
N HIS A 328 10.14 -29.35 11.45
CA HIS A 328 11.53 -29.08 11.81
C HIS A 328 11.74 -27.79 12.63
N GLY A 329 10.66 -27.14 13.07
CA GLY A 329 10.72 -25.86 13.77
C GLY A 329 10.44 -24.66 12.87
N ALA A 330 10.56 -23.45 13.42
CA ALA A 330 10.23 -22.22 12.71
C ALA A 330 11.08 -22.01 11.43
N ALA A 331 10.40 -21.62 10.33
CA ALA A 331 11.02 -21.22 9.08
C ALA A 331 10.43 -19.90 8.54
N LEU A 332 11.25 -19.16 7.79
CA LEU A 332 10.97 -17.80 7.34
C LEU A 332 11.67 -17.53 6.01
N THR A 333 10.94 -17.05 5.01
CA THR A 333 11.48 -16.61 3.73
C THR A 333 11.13 -15.14 3.49
N ILE A 334 12.13 -14.33 3.17
CA ILE A 334 12.00 -12.90 2.86
C ILE A 334 12.47 -12.65 1.44
N ARG A 335 11.53 -12.39 0.53
CA ARG A 335 11.81 -11.96 -0.84
C ARG A 335 11.90 -10.45 -0.87
N LYS A 336 13.12 -9.93 -1.03
CA LYS A 336 13.39 -8.50 -0.93
C LYS A 336 12.85 -7.77 -2.14
N PHE A 337 12.18 -6.65 -1.91
CA PHE A 337 11.73 -5.81 -3.01
C PHE A 337 12.94 -5.08 -3.60
N LYS A 338 13.29 -5.37 -4.86
CA LYS A 338 14.42 -4.69 -5.52
C LYS A 338 14.09 -3.21 -5.69
N ASP A 339 14.89 -2.34 -5.05
CA ASP A 339 14.75 -0.88 -5.10
C ASP A 339 14.97 -0.29 -6.51
N ALA A 340 15.54 -1.05 -7.44
CA ALA A 340 15.78 -0.64 -8.81
C ALA A 340 14.74 -1.24 -9.76
N VAL A 341 13.88 -0.39 -10.32
CA VAL A 341 13.18 -0.69 -11.57
C VAL A 341 14.25 -0.63 -12.68
N LEU A 342 14.61 -1.77 -13.25
CA LEU A 342 15.57 -1.84 -14.35
C LEU A 342 15.01 -1.09 -15.57
N GLY A 343 15.73 -0.08 -16.04
CA GLY A 343 15.46 0.61 -17.29
C GLY A 343 15.90 -0.23 -18.50
N ILE A 344 15.46 0.17 -19.69
CA ILE A 344 15.80 -0.54 -20.92
C ILE A 344 17.32 -0.53 -21.23
N GLU A 345 18.03 0.50 -20.76
CA GLU A 345 19.50 0.57 -20.84
C GLU A 345 20.19 -0.36 -19.83
N ASP A 346 19.63 -0.55 -18.63
CA ASP A 346 20.15 -1.52 -17.67
C ASP A 346 20.01 -2.95 -18.21
N LEU A 347 18.86 -3.26 -18.82
CA LEU A 347 18.61 -4.55 -19.48
C LEU A 347 19.54 -4.80 -20.68
N LYS A 348 19.94 -3.74 -21.42
CA LYS A 348 20.99 -3.85 -22.46
C LYS A 348 22.37 -4.08 -21.85
N HIS A 349 22.69 -3.41 -20.74
CA HIS A 349 23.99 -3.53 -20.07
C HIS A 349 24.19 -4.89 -19.39
N GLU A 350 23.15 -5.46 -18.79
CA GLU A 350 23.15 -6.81 -18.23
C GLU A 350 23.09 -7.92 -19.30
N GLY A 351 22.95 -7.57 -20.59
CA GLY A 351 22.85 -8.52 -21.70
C GLY A 351 21.49 -9.21 -21.84
N SER A 352 20.51 -8.85 -21.00
CA SER A 352 19.13 -9.36 -21.03
C SER A 352 18.38 -8.97 -22.32
N LEU A 353 18.73 -7.85 -22.95
CA LEU A 353 18.22 -7.41 -24.25
C LEU A 353 19.36 -7.02 -25.19
N SER A 354 19.23 -7.32 -26.49
CA SER A 354 20.10 -6.72 -27.51
C SER A 354 19.66 -5.28 -27.83
N PRO A 355 20.54 -4.40 -28.36
CA PRO A 355 20.15 -3.05 -28.77
C PRO A 355 18.97 -3.02 -29.75
N ALA A 356 18.99 -3.89 -30.75
CA ALA A 356 17.89 -4.02 -31.72
C ALA A 356 16.57 -4.49 -31.07
N MET A 357 16.63 -5.37 -30.06
CA MET A 357 15.43 -5.81 -29.33
C MET A 357 14.89 -4.70 -28.42
N ALA A 358 15.76 -3.88 -27.82
CA ALA A 358 15.35 -2.70 -27.08
C ALA A 358 14.69 -1.63 -27.97
N GLU A 359 15.24 -1.37 -29.16
CA GLU A 359 14.63 -0.47 -30.15
C GLU A 359 13.27 -1.00 -30.63
N PHE A 360 13.18 -2.31 -30.93
CA PHE A 360 11.92 -2.96 -31.31
C PHE A 360 10.86 -2.85 -30.21
N LEU A 361 11.21 -3.15 -28.95
CA LEU A 361 10.28 -3.02 -27.82
C LEU A 361 9.85 -1.57 -27.60
N SER A 362 10.77 -0.61 -27.72
CA SER A 362 10.45 0.82 -27.63
C SER A 362 9.46 1.25 -28.73
N ALA A 363 9.68 0.82 -29.98
CA ALA A 363 8.77 1.07 -31.09
C ALA A 363 7.40 0.39 -30.91
N ALA A 364 7.38 -0.85 -30.39
CA ALA A 364 6.14 -1.57 -30.10
C ALA A 364 5.31 -0.90 -28.99
N VAL A 365 5.95 -0.42 -27.93
CA VAL A 365 5.29 0.34 -26.85
C VAL A 365 4.76 1.69 -27.36
N LEU A 366 5.56 2.45 -28.12
CA LEU A 366 5.12 3.71 -28.74
C LEU A 366 3.96 3.49 -29.73
N GLY A 367 3.99 2.37 -30.46
CA GLY A 367 2.92 1.91 -31.34
C GLY A 367 1.70 1.30 -30.63
N ARG A 368 1.70 1.26 -29.29
CA ARG A 368 0.63 0.66 -28.44
C ARG A 368 0.31 -0.79 -28.79
N MET A 369 1.31 -1.57 -29.15
CA MET A 369 1.17 -3.01 -29.41
C MET A 369 0.97 -3.77 -28.09
N ASN A 370 0.15 -4.81 -28.12
CA ASN A 370 0.02 -5.74 -26.99
C ASN A 370 1.28 -6.61 -26.89
N ILE A 371 1.95 -6.58 -25.74
CA ILE A 371 3.19 -7.33 -25.49
C ILE A 371 2.98 -8.25 -24.27
N LEU A 372 3.14 -9.56 -24.47
CA LEU A 372 3.15 -10.53 -23.38
C LEU A 372 4.59 -10.87 -23.00
N VAL A 373 4.97 -10.61 -21.76
CA VAL A 373 6.23 -11.08 -21.19
C VAL A 373 5.98 -12.44 -20.53
N SER A 374 6.72 -13.46 -20.93
CA SER A 374 6.59 -14.83 -20.41
C SER A 374 7.96 -15.38 -20.00
N GLY A 375 7.94 -16.29 -19.02
CA GLY A 375 9.14 -16.89 -18.44
C GLY A 375 8.79 -17.86 -17.31
N GLY A 376 9.81 -18.55 -16.79
CA GLY A 376 9.68 -19.33 -15.55
C GLY A 376 9.56 -18.41 -14.33
N THR A 377 9.13 -18.97 -13.20
CA THR A 377 9.10 -18.25 -11.92
C THR A 377 10.51 -18.06 -11.37
N GLY A 378 10.94 -16.80 -11.25
CA GLY A 378 12.19 -16.37 -10.59
C GLY A 378 12.02 -14.96 -10.04
#